data_AF-A0A7S2MIE6-F1
#
_entry.id   AF-A0A7S2MIE6-F1
#
_cell.length_a   1.000
_cell.length_b   1.000
_cell.length_c   1.000
_cell.angle_alpha   90.00
_cell.angle_beta   90.00
_cell.angle_gamma   90.00
#
_symmetry.space_group_name_H-M   'P 1'
#
loop_
_entity.id
_entity.type
_entity.pdbx_description
1 polymer ?
#
loop_
_entity_poly.entity_id
_entity_poly.type
_entity_poly.pdbx_seq_one_letter_code
_entity_poly.pdbx_strand_id
1 'polypeptide(L)'
;VTLDKSQAAAPAVATIRPQLLGLVGHGFAHFYIAHKFENATVEWMSMSPFQRNTTTRDRAQYYAFLFAFWWGFMRGYPVSKLLVLAFTFAYATCHFFLVPGKFAFTYVNVMLGLHHALASIFFLPKGKHYAMASALLAVPLGIVAWMEALACESSLRKVGGHLIYDLTIPISMCAFYAAVRSSGGGVEHSSKVE
;
A
#
# COMPACT_ATOMS: atom_id res chain seq x y z
N VAL A 1 -25.43 0.72 -3.49
CA VAL A 1 -25.00 1.93 -2.75
C VAL A 1 -24.69 3.02 -3.76
N THR A 2 -25.66 3.88 -4.06
CA THR A 2 -25.46 5.07 -4.90
C THR A 2 -24.63 6.08 -4.10
N LEU A 3 -23.39 6.31 -4.53
CA LEU A 3 -22.51 7.31 -3.93
C LEU A 3 -23.08 8.70 -4.25
N ASP A 4 -23.83 9.25 -3.31
CA ASP A 4 -24.30 10.64 -3.32
C ASP A 4 -23.11 11.59 -3.53
N LYS A 5 -23.15 12.34 -4.64
CA LYS A 5 -22.07 13.24 -5.11
C LYS A 5 -22.18 14.65 -4.50
N SER A 6 -23.21 14.93 -3.71
CA SER A 6 -23.63 16.31 -3.38
C SER A 6 -23.01 16.91 -2.11
N GLN A 7 -22.17 16.20 -1.35
CA GLN A 7 -21.71 16.68 -0.03
C GLN A 7 -20.21 16.98 0.00
N ALA A 8 -19.77 17.92 0.85
CA ALA A 8 -18.37 18.27 1.12
C ALA A 8 -17.45 17.07 1.46
N ALA A 9 -18.03 15.91 1.78
CA ALA A 9 -17.36 14.62 1.94
C ALA A 9 -16.93 13.95 0.61
N ALA A 10 -17.47 14.36 -0.54
CA ALA A 10 -17.26 13.73 -1.83
C ALA A 10 -15.77 13.65 -2.25
N PRO A 11 -14.93 14.69 -2.04
CA PRO A 11 -13.50 14.59 -2.35
C PRO A 11 -12.77 13.56 -1.48
N ALA A 12 -13.08 13.51 -0.18
CA ALA A 12 -12.46 12.55 0.75
C ALA A 12 -12.88 11.11 0.41
N VAL A 13 -14.16 10.89 0.10
CA VAL A 13 -14.71 9.58 -0.28
C VAL A 13 -14.25 9.14 -1.68
N ALA A 14 -13.98 10.09 -2.59
CA ALA A 14 -13.48 9.77 -3.94
C ALA A 14 -12.16 9.00 -3.92
N THR A 15 -11.37 9.14 -2.85
CA THR A 15 -10.11 8.40 -2.68
C THR A 15 -10.30 6.92 -2.38
N ILE A 16 -11.49 6.49 -1.95
CA ILE A 16 -11.77 5.09 -1.53
C ILE A 16 -12.03 4.20 -2.75
N ARG A 17 -12.77 4.70 -3.74
CA ARG A 17 -13.15 3.92 -4.93
C ARG A 17 -11.97 3.29 -5.69
N PRO A 18 -10.88 4.02 -6.01
CA PRO A 18 -9.73 3.41 -6.68
C PRO A 18 -9.01 2.39 -5.77
N GLN A 19 -9.08 2.56 -4.45
CA GLN A 19 -8.45 1.62 -3.52
C GLN A 19 -9.20 0.29 -3.39
N LEU A 20 -10.52 0.25 -3.64
CA LEU A 20 -11.27 -1.01 -3.69
C LEU A 20 -10.76 -1.94 -4.80
N LEU A 21 -10.47 -1.40 -5.98
CA LEU A 21 -9.88 -2.18 -7.08
C LEU A 21 -8.47 -2.65 -6.72
N GLY A 22 -7.69 -1.77 -6.08
CA GLY A 22 -6.38 -2.12 -5.53
C GLY A 22 -6.47 -3.29 -4.54
N LEU A 23 -7.45 -3.28 -3.64
CA LEU A 23 -7.65 -4.32 -2.63
C LEU A 23 -8.00 -5.68 -3.25
N VAL A 24 -8.85 -5.70 -4.28
CA VAL A 24 -9.17 -6.93 -5.02
C VAL A 24 -7.93 -7.47 -5.73
N GLY A 25 -7.19 -6.62 -6.43
CA GLY A 25 -5.93 -7.01 -7.08
C GLY A 25 -4.88 -7.51 -6.09
N HIS A 26 -4.79 -6.88 -4.93
CA HIS A 26 -3.96 -7.28 -3.79
C HIS A 26 -4.32 -8.69 -3.29
N GLY A 27 -5.61 -8.96 -3.07
CA GLY A 27 -6.09 -10.29 -2.69
C GLY A 27 -5.72 -11.38 -3.70
N PHE A 28 -5.87 -11.11 -5.00
CA PHE A 28 -5.43 -12.04 -6.05
C PHE A 28 -3.91 -12.24 -6.06
N ALA A 29 -3.13 -11.18 -5.85
CA ALA A 29 -1.68 -11.28 -5.75
C ALA A 29 -1.27 -12.18 -4.58
N HIS A 30 -1.93 -12.06 -3.42
CA HIS A 30 -1.66 -12.91 -2.27
C HIS A 30 -2.10 -14.35 -2.47
N PHE A 31 -3.22 -14.59 -3.13
CA PHE A 31 -3.61 -15.94 -3.52
C PHE A 31 -2.54 -16.59 -4.44
N TYR A 32 -2.06 -15.85 -5.43
CA TYR A 32 -0.99 -16.32 -6.33
C TYR A 32 0.32 -16.60 -5.58
N ILE A 33 0.73 -15.70 -4.68
CA ILE A 33 1.92 -15.84 -3.84
C ILE A 33 1.78 -17.06 -2.91
N ALA A 34 0.64 -17.22 -2.26
CA ALA A 34 0.35 -18.36 -1.38
C ALA A 34 0.48 -19.67 -2.14
N HIS A 35 -0.12 -19.75 -3.34
CA HIS A 35 -0.01 -20.93 -4.19
C HIS A 35 1.43 -21.19 -4.66
N LYS A 36 2.17 -20.15 -5.05
CA LYS A 36 3.54 -20.28 -5.57
C LYS A 36 4.57 -20.59 -4.49
N PHE A 37 4.36 -20.12 -3.27
CA PHE A 37 5.32 -20.21 -2.16
C PHE A 37 4.87 -21.13 -1.03
N GLU A 38 3.82 -21.92 -1.23
CA GLU A 38 3.33 -22.92 -0.27
C GLU A 38 4.47 -23.83 0.23
N ASN A 39 5.39 -24.18 -0.69
CA ASN A 39 6.53 -25.07 -0.43
C ASN A 39 7.88 -24.32 -0.39
N ALA A 40 7.88 -23.00 -0.22
CA ALA A 40 9.12 -22.22 -0.18
C ALA A 40 9.92 -22.52 1.11
N THR A 41 11.20 -22.89 0.94
CA THR A 41 12.10 -23.13 2.08
C THR A 41 12.59 -21.81 2.70
N VAL A 42 13.05 -21.86 3.95
CA VAL A 42 13.63 -20.69 4.66
C VAL A 42 14.84 -20.12 3.91
N GLU A 43 15.68 -21.01 3.37
CA GLU A 43 16.83 -20.64 2.54
C GLU A 43 16.37 -19.91 1.27
N TRP A 44 15.38 -20.48 0.57
CA TRP A 44 14.79 -19.84 -0.61
C TRP A 44 14.24 -18.46 -0.28
N MET A 45 13.53 -18.33 0.85
CA MET A 45 12.98 -17.06 1.34
C MET A 45 14.03 -16.03 1.75
N SER A 46 15.26 -16.46 2.04
CA SER A 46 16.39 -15.59 2.40
C SER A 46 17.15 -15.03 1.19
N MET A 47 16.92 -15.57 -0.01
CA MET A 47 17.48 -15.05 -1.26
C MET A 47 16.68 -13.87 -1.83
N SER A 48 17.32 -13.01 -2.60
CA SER A 48 16.64 -11.99 -3.42
C SER A 48 16.02 -12.60 -4.68
N PRO A 49 15.06 -11.93 -5.35
CA PRO A 49 14.51 -12.39 -6.62
C PRO A 49 15.58 -12.71 -7.68
N PHE A 50 16.64 -11.91 -7.78
CA PHE A 50 17.73 -12.17 -8.73
C PHE A 50 18.45 -13.50 -8.44
N GLN A 51 18.70 -13.80 -7.17
CA GLN A 51 19.38 -15.03 -6.75
C GLN A 51 18.50 -16.28 -6.96
N ARG A 52 17.18 -16.17 -6.74
CA ARG A 52 16.23 -17.28 -6.88
C ARG A 52 15.98 -17.71 -8.31
N ASN A 53 15.94 -16.74 -9.22
CA ASN A 53 15.66 -17.00 -10.63
C ASN A 53 16.99 -17.36 -11.31
N THR A 54 17.14 -18.62 -11.70
CA THR A 54 18.40 -19.15 -12.24
C THR A 54 18.58 -18.84 -13.72
N THR A 55 17.50 -18.68 -14.47
CA THR A 55 17.57 -18.37 -15.91
C THR A 55 17.43 -16.88 -16.19
N THR A 56 18.05 -16.40 -17.26
CA THR A 56 17.90 -15.00 -17.74
C THR A 56 16.45 -14.67 -18.06
N ARG A 57 15.69 -15.64 -18.60
CA ARG A 57 14.28 -15.48 -18.92
C ARG A 57 13.46 -15.22 -17.65
N ASP A 58 13.63 -16.04 -16.62
CA ASP A 58 12.88 -15.90 -15.37
C ASP A 58 13.22 -14.58 -14.67
N ARG A 59 14.50 -14.20 -14.69
CA ARG A 59 14.97 -12.89 -14.19
C ARG A 59 14.29 -11.73 -14.90
N ALA A 60 14.26 -11.75 -16.24
CA ALA A 60 13.62 -10.71 -17.03
C ALA A 60 12.11 -10.63 -16.77
N GLN A 61 11.43 -11.78 -16.73
CA GLN A 61 10.00 -11.86 -16.43
C GLN A 61 9.68 -11.32 -15.03
N TYR A 62 10.45 -11.72 -14.02
CA TYR A 62 10.25 -11.27 -12.64
C TYR A 62 10.54 -9.77 -12.49
N TYR A 63 11.60 -9.26 -13.13
CA TYR A 63 11.90 -7.83 -13.11
C TYR A 63 10.80 -7.02 -13.80
N ALA A 64 10.30 -7.48 -14.96
CA ALA A 64 9.19 -6.84 -15.65
C ALA A 64 7.91 -6.79 -14.77
N PHE A 65 7.62 -7.88 -14.06
CA PHE A 65 6.54 -7.92 -13.07
C PHE A 65 6.76 -6.88 -11.95
N LEU A 66 7.94 -6.84 -11.33
CA LEU A 66 8.25 -5.87 -10.27
C LEU A 66 8.16 -4.42 -10.78
N PHE A 67 8.62 -4.16 -12.00
CA PHE A 67 8.52 -2.85 -12.62
C PHE A 67 7.05 -2.45 -12.83
N ALA A 68 6.23 -3.34 -13.40
CA ALA A 68 4.80 -3.09 -13.59
C ALA A 68 4.06 -2.90 -12.25
N PHE A 69 4.41 -3.70 -11.24
CA PHE A 69 3.90 -3.58 -9.88
C PHE A 69 4.21 -2.20 -9.29
N TRP A 70 5.48 -1.78 -9.27
CA TRP A 70 5.88 -0.48 -8.73
C TRP A 70 5.31 0.68 -9.52
N TRP A 71 5.28 0.60 -10.85
CA TRP A 71 4.65 1.59 -11.72
C TRP A 71 3.18 1.79 -11.37
N GLY A 72 2.47 0.68 -11.12
CA GLY A 72 1.06 0.67 -10.73
C GLY A 72 0.78 1.51 -9.50
N PHE A 73 1.66 1.47 -8.49
CA PHE A 73 1.57 2.30 -7.29
C PHE A 73 2.08 3.72 -7.50
N MET A 74 3.26 3.87 -8.11
CA MET A 74 3.93 5.17 -8.21
C MET A 74 3.12 6.18 -9.05
N ARG A 75 2.41 5.71 -10.08
CA ARG A 75 1.54 6.57 -10.90
C ARG A 75 0.33 7.16 -10.15
N GLY A 76 0.03 6.65 -8.95
CA GLY A 76 -1.05 7.14 -8.10
C GLY A 76 -0.68 8.39 -7.30
N TYR A 77 0.60 8.75 -7.24
CA TYR A 77 1.09 9.90 -6.48
C TYR A 77 1.13 11.17 -7.35
N PRO A 78 0.87 12.37 -6.77
CA PRO A 78 0.82 13.63 -7.48
C PRO A 78 2.23 14.20 -7.77
N VAL A 79 3.09 13.42 -8.43
CA VAL A 79 4.47 13.80 -8.78
C VAL A 79 4.67 13.78 -10.31
N SER A 80 5.77 14.38 -10.79
CA SER A 80 6.05 14.40 -12.23
C SER A 80 6.26 13.00 -12.81
N LYS A 81 5.92 12.79 -14.08
CA LYS A 81 6.09 11.48 -14.76
C LYS A 81 7.53 10.98 -14.72
N LEU A 82 8.49 11.89 -14.78
CA LEU A 82 9.92 11.55 -14.66
C LEU A 82 10.23 10.97 -13.27
N LEU A 83 9.72 11.58 -12.20
CA LEU A 83 9.90 11.07 -10.84
C LEU A 83 9.17 9.73 -10.65
N VAL A 84 7.98 9.55 -11.22
CA VAL A 84 7.28 8.24 -11.21
C VAL A 84 8.16 7.16 -11.81
N LEU A 85 8.75 7.41 -12.99
CA LEU A 85 9.66 6.46 -13.65
C LEU A 85 10.92 6.22 -12.82
N ALA A 86 11.53 7.28 -12.28
CA ALA A 86 12.74 7.19 -11.47
C ALA A 86 12.52 6.35 -10.20
N PHE A 87 11.45 6.61 -9.44
CA PHE A 87 11.11 5.83 -8.26
C PHE A 87 10.76 4.38 -8.61
N THR A 88 9.99 4.17 -9.69
CA THR A 88 9.67 2.82 -10.18
C THR A 88 10.93 2.02 -10.47
N PHE A 89 11.87 2.61 -11.22
CA PHE A 89 13.12 1.95 -11.58
C PHE A 89 13.99 1.69 -10.34
N ALA A 90 14.13 2.68 -9.46
CA ALA A 90 14.91 2.55 -8.23
C ALA A 90 14.34 1.43 -7.34
N TYR A 91 13.03 1.41 -7.11
CA TYR A 91 12.41 0.41 -6.24
C TYR A 91 12.36 -0.97 -6.86
N ALA A 92 12.07 -1.10 -8.16
CA ALA A 92 12.12 -2.39 -8.82
C ALA A 92 13.54 -2.98 -8.79
N THR A 93 14.56 -2.15 -9.02
CA THR A 93 15.97 -2.56 -8.98
C THR A 93 16.41 -2.98 -7.58
N CYS A 94 16.15 -2.16 -6.56
CA CYS A 94 16.46 -2.51 -5.18
C CYS A 94 15.72 -3.79 -4.75
N HIS A 95 14.42 -3.89 -5.06
CA HIS A 95 13.63 -5.08 -4.73
C HIS A 95 14.19 -6.33 -5.40
N PHE A 96 14.56 -6.24 -6.67
CA PHE A 96 15.03 -7.38 -7.44
C PHE A 96 16.39 -7.90 -6.99
N PHE A 97 17.35 -6.99 -6.75
CA PHE A 97 18.72 -7.37 -6.44
C PHE A 97 18.99 -7.55 -4.95
N LEU A 98 18.40 -6.71 -4.09
CA LEU A 98 18.87 -6.52 -2.72
C LEU A 98 17.90 -7.06 -1.66
N VAL A 99 16.61 -7.21 -1.97
CA VAL A 99 15.60 -7.51 -0.94
C VAL A 99 15.35 -9.02 -0.88
N PRO A 100 15.74 -9.70 0.22
CA PRO A 100 15.30 -11.06 0.49
C PRO A 100 13.78 -11.15 0.49
N GLY A 101 13.21 -12.21 -0.06
CA GLY A 101 11.74 -12.31 -0.11
C GLY A 101 11.06 -12.38 1.25
N LYS A 102 11.75 -12.82 2.32
CA LYS A 102 11.23 -12.68 3.70
C LYS A 102 11.00 -11.22 4.13
N PHE A 103 11.68 -10.27 3.50
CA PHE A 103 11.53 -8.83 3.72
C PHE A 103 10.80 -8.12 2.57
N ALA A 104 10.38 -8.82 1.51
CA ALA A 104 9.74 -8.21 0.33
C ALA A 104 8.51 -7.39 0.72
N PHE A 105 7.67 -7.95 1.58
CA PHE A 105 6.47 -7.28 2.06
C PHE A 105 6.81 -6.02 2.88
N THR A 106 7.69 -6.15 3.87
CA THR A 106 8.16 -5.02 4.69
C THR A 106 8.75 -3.91 3.84
N TYR A 107 9.57 -4.27 2.84
CA TYR A 107 10.14 -3.33 1.89
C TYR A 107 9.06 -2.57 1.12
N VAL A 108 8.08 -3.29 0.56
CA VAL A 108 6.96 -2.67 -0.16
C VAL A 108 6.22 -1.69 0.74
N ASN A 109 5.86 -2.13 1.94
CA ASN A 109 5.11 -1.30 2.87
C ASN A 109 5.87 -0.04 3.29
N VAL A 110 7.17 -0.14 3.59
CA VAL A 110 7.98 1.02 3.99
C VAL A 110 8.07 2.04 2.86
N MET A 111 8.31 1.61 1.61
CA MET A 111 8.41 2.54 0.48
C MET A 111 7.06 3.19 0.16
N LEU A 112 5.95 2.43 0.21
CA LEU A 112 4.61 2.99 0.02
C LEU A 112 4.23 3.95 1.15
N GLY A 113 4.54 3.60 2.40
CA GLY A 113 4.33 4.45 3.57
C GLY A 113 5.12 5.76 3.48
N LEU A 114 6.38 5.69 3.05
CA LEU A 114 7.21 6.88 2.80
C LEU A 114 6.58 7.79 1.76
N HIS A 115 6.17 7.23 0.61
CA HIS A 115 5.52 8.02 -0.44
C HIS A 115 4.19 8.60 0.00
N HIS A 116 3.38 7.84 0.74
CA HIS A 116 2.15 8.34 1.32
C HIS A 116 2.41 9.48 2.31
N ALA A 117 3.43 9.37 3.15
CA ALA A 117 3.83 10.43 4.07
C ALA A 117 4.30 11.68 3.33
N LEU A 118 5.16 11.55 2.32
CA LEU A 118 5.61 12.66 1.49
C LEU A 118 4.44 13.31 0.74
N ALA A 119 3.57 12.50 0.13
CA ALA A 119 2.37 12.96 -0.54
C ALA A 119 1.47 13.76 0.40
N SER A 120 1.25 13.20 1.59
CA SER A 120 0.47 13.80 2.67
C SER A 120 1.08 15.12 3.10
N ILE A 121 2.40 15.19 3.34
CA ILE A 121 3.11 16.38 3.80
C ILE A 121 3.05 17.51 2.76
N PHE A 122 3.38 17.22 1.49
CA PHE A 122 3.64 18.26 0.49
C PHE A 122 2.46 18.60 -0.42
N PHE A 123 1.53 17.66 -0.67
CA PHE A 123 0.55 17.83 -1.75
C PHE A 123 -0.91 17.75 -1.29
N LEU A 124 -1.20 17.11 -0.15
CA LEU A 124 -2.58 16.97 0.32
C LEU A 124 -3.01 18.17 1.17
N PRO A 125 -4.26 18.65 1.00
CA PRO A 125 -4.81 19.72 1.82
C PRO A 125 -4.88 19.29 3.28
N LYS A 126 -4.47 20.19 4.18
CA LYS A 126 -4.51 19.97 5.63
C LYS A 126 -5.89 20.34 6.18
N GLY A 127 -6.39 19.57 7.13
CA GLY A 127 -7.68 19.82 7.76
C GLY A 127 -8.22 18.59 8.48
N LYS A 128 -9.51 18.64 8.84
CA LYS A 128 -10.19 17.58 9.59
C LYS A 128 -10.09 16.20 8.91
N HIS A 129 -10.35 16.13 7.61
CA HIS A 129 -10.28 14.87 6.86
C HIS A 129 -8.85 14.32 6.71
N TYR A 130 -7.84 15.20 6.69
CA TYR A 130 -6.43 14.80 6.70
C TYR A 130 -6.07 14.10 8.02
N ALA A 131 -6.49 14.69 9.15
CA ALA A 131 -6.28 14.10 10.47
C ALA A 131 -7.00 12.77 10.62
N MET A 132 -8.26 12.67 10.14
CA MET A 132 -9.02 11.43 10.13
C MET A 132 -8.36 10.34 9.27
N ALA A 133 -7.89 10.68 8.07
CA ALA A 133 -7.19 9.73 7.20
C ALA A 133 -5.90 9.22 7.87
N SER A 134 -5.16 10.11 8.53
CA SER A 134 -3.95 9.74 9.26
C SER A 134 -4.26 8.79 10.42
N ALA A 135 -5.26 9.12 11.24
CA ALA A 135 -5.60 8.36 12.44
C ALA A 135 -6.31 7.03 12.14
N LEU A 136 -7.16 6.98 11.11
CA LEU A 136 -8.00 5.81 10.82
C LEU A 136 -7.45 4.93 9.69
N LEU A 137 -6.60 5.45 8.81
CA LEU A 137 -5.96 4.67 7.73
C LEU A 137 -4.48 4.46 8.01
N ALA A 138 -3.69 5.54 8.02
CA ALA A 138 -2.24 5.44 7.97
C ALA A 138 -1.65 4.82 9.25
N VAL A 139 -2.11 5.24 10.44
CA VAL A 139 -1.61 4.73 11.72
C VAL A 139 -1.93 3.25 11.92
N PRO A 140 -3.18 2.77 11.79
CA PRO A 140 -3.47 1.34 11.92
C PRO A 140 -2.69 0.48 10.93
N LEU A 141 -2.61 0.91 9.66
CA LEU A 141 -1.85 0.19 8.64
C LEU A 141 -0.36 0.14 8.95
N GLY A 142 0.22 1.26 9.41
CA GLY A 142 1.61 1.32 9.84
C GLY A 142 1.88 0.36 10.99
N ILE A 143 1.03 0.36 12.02
CA ILE A 143 1.17 -0.53 13.18
C ILE A 143 1.12 -2.00 12.74
N VAL A 144 0.09 -2.40 11.98
CA VAL A 144 -0.09 -3.80 11.59
C VAL A 144 1.02 -4.25 10.63
N ALA A 145 1.52 -3.38 9.76
CA ALA A 145 2.66 -3.72 8.92
C ALA A 145 3.94 -3.98 9.72
N TRP A 146 4.21 -3.18 10.75
CA TRP A 146 5.37 -3.40 11.62
C TRP A 146 5.17 -4.64 12.50
N MET A 147 3.97 -4.87 13.02
CA MET A 147 3.64 -6.11 13.74
C MET A 147 3.86 -7.33 12.86
N GLU A 148 3.45 -7.27 11.59
CA GLU A 148 3.70 -8.35 10.65
C GLU A 148 5.20 -8.52 10.37
N ALA A 149 5.92 -7.44 10.08
CA ALA A 149 7.36 -7.50 9.82
C ALA A 149 8.16 -8.10 11.00
N LEU A 150 7.72 -7.84 12.24
CA LEU A 150 8.44 -8.24 13.45
C LEU A 150 7.95 -9.57 14.07
N ALA A 151 6.68 -9.94 13.86
CA ALA A 151 6.05 -11.08 14.53
C ALA A 151 5.51 -12.16 13.58
N CYS A 152 5.55 -11.97 12.26
CA CYS A 152 4.99 -12.95 11.31
C CYS A 152 5.80 -14.25 11.23
N GLU A 153 7.13 -14.20 11.26
CA GLU A 153 7.94 -15.44 11.25
C GLU A 153 7.83 -16.25 12.57
N SER A 154 7.60 -15.59 13.71
CA SER A 154 7.68 -16.23 15.04
C SER A 154 6.32 -16.67 15.61
N SER A 155 5.25 -15.88 15.38
CA SER A 155 3.99 -16.05 16.11
C SER A 155 2.75 -15.93 15.22
N LEU A 156 2.72 -14.95 14.31
CA LEU A 156 1.50 -14.63 13.58
C LEU A 156 1.23 -15.57 12.39
N ARG A 157 2.24 -16.21 11.78
CA ARG A 157 2.00 -17.17 10.67
C ARG A 157 1.02 -18.29 11.05
N LYS A 158 1.03 -18.75 12.30
CA LYS A 158 0.14 -19.82 12.80
C LYS A 158 -1.33 -19.41 12.91
N VAL A 159 -1.60 -18.11 13.07
CA VAL A 159 -2.95 -17.55 13.23
C VAL A 159 -3.41 -16.77 12.00
N GLY A 160 -2.70 -16.93 10.87
CA GLY A 160 -3.02 -16.19 9.64
C GLY A 160 -2.60 -14.71 9.70
N GLY A 161 -1.45 -14.40 10.29
CA GLY A 161 -0.93 -13.03 10.46
C GLY A 161 -1.08 -12.12 9.26
N HIS A 162 -0.78 -12.66 8.07
CA HIS A 162 -0.90 -11.95 6.82
C HIS A 162 -2.35 -11.54 6.50
N LEU A 163 -3.32 -12.39 6.84
CA LEU A 163 -4.75 -12.08 6.74
C LEU A 163 -5.13 -10.92 7.67
N ILE A 164 -4.50 -10.79 8.85
CA ILE A 164 -4.78 -9.68 9.77
C ILE A 164 -4.39 -8.36 9.14
N TYR A 165 -3.23 -8.30 8.48
CA TYR A 165 -2.82 -7.11 7.73
C TYR A 165 -3.79 -6.80 6.59
N ASP A 166 -4.11 -7.81 5.78
CA ASP A 166 -4.99 -7.64 4.62
C ASP A 166 -6.41 -7.18 5.02
N LEU A 167 -6.93 -7.66 6.15
CA LEU A 167 -8.22 -7.24 6.69
C LEU A 167 -8.18 -5.85 7.34
N THR A 168 -7.01 -5.41 7.82
CA THR A 168 -6.86 -4.07 8.40
C THR A 168 -7.15 -2.99 7.34
N ILE A 169 -6.75 -3.20 6.08
CA ILE A 169 -7.00 -2.24 4.98
C ILE A 169 -8.50 -1.93 4.81
N PRO A 170 -9.40 -2.90 4.51
CA PRO A 170 -10.82 -2.62 4.35
C PRO A 170 -11.47 -2.14 5.64
N ILE A 171 -11.08 -2.67 6.81
CA ILE A 171 -11.64 -2.23 8.11
C ILE A 171 -11.33 -0.75 8.35
N SER A 172 -10.08 -0.35 8.17
CA SER A 172 -9.64 1.05 8.28
C SER A 172 -10.35 1.94 7.25
N MET A 173 -10.54 1.48 6.02
CA MET A 173 -11.31 2.20 5.00
C MET A 173 -12.77 2.41 5.40
N CYS A 174 -13.43 1.37 5.92
CA CYS A 174 -14.80 1.46 6.41
C CYS A 174 -14.91 2.43 7.60
N ALA A 175 -13.96 2.38 8.55
CA ALA A 175 -13.90 3.30 9.69
C ALA A 175 -13.73 4.75 9.23
N PHE A 176 -12.79 5.00 8.31
CA PHE A 176 -12.60 6.33 7.73
C PHE A 176 -13.84 6.83 6.99
N TYR A 177 -14.46 5.99 6.15
CA TYR A 177 -15.70 6.32 5.45
C TYR A 177 -16.83 6.72 6.41
N ALA A 178 -17.04 5.92 7.45
CA ALA A 178 -18.05 6.18 8.46
C ALA A 178 -17.78 7.49 9.22
N ALA A 179 -16.53 7.75 9.60
CA ALA A 179 -16.12 8.97 10.30
C ALA A 179 -16.33 10.23 9.44
N VAL A 180 -15.95 10.18 8.16
CA VAL A 180 -16.17 11.31 7.24
C VAL A 180 -17.67 11.60 7.10
N ARG A 181 -18.50 10.56 6.95
CA ARG A 181 -19.96 10.69 6.81
C ARG A 181 -20.63 11.23 8.07
N SER A 182 -20.24 10.76 9.26
CA SER A 182 -20.83 11.20 10.52
C SER A 182 -20.44 12.62 10.89
N SER A 183 -19.30 13.11 10.40
CA SER A 183 -18.76 14.40 10.79
C SER A 183 -19.48 15.63 10.21
N GLY A 184 -20.50 15.40 9.38
CA GLY A 184 -21.33 16.41 8.72
C GLY A 184 -20.52 17.18 7.67
N GLY A 185 -21.06 17.35 6.46
CA GLY A 185 -20.45 18.18 5.41
C GLY A 185 -20.46 19.68 5.72
N GLY A 186 -20.17 20.08 6.96
CA GLY A 186 -19.96 21.46 7.36
C GLY A 186 -18.85 22.02 6.50
N VAL A 187 -19.24 22.86 5.54
CA VAL A 187 -18.34 23.66 4.74
C VAL A 187 -17.57 24.52 5.73
N GLU A 188 -16.32 24.16 6.02
CA GLU A 188 -15.40 25.10 6.64
C GLU A 188 -15.30 26.27 5.65
N HIS A 189 -15.98 27.36 5.97
CA HIS A 189 -15.75 28.65 5.33
C HIS A 189 -14.30 28.99 5.62
N SER A 190 -13.43 28.69 4.66
CA SER A 190 -12.07 29.20 4.60
C SER A 190 -12.20 30.72 4.64
N SER A 191 -12.03 31.30 5.83
CA SER A 191 -11.76 32.72 5.97
C SER A 191 -10.56 33.00 5.08
N LYS A 192 -10.80 33.74 3.99
CA LYS A 192 -9.72 34.23 3.13
C LYS A 192 -8.75 34.97 4.06
N VAL A 193 -7.57 34.40 4.22
CA VAL A 193 -6.44 35.13 4.78
C VAL A 193 -5.99 36.02 3.63
N GLU A 194 -6.35 37.30 3.72
CA GLU A 194 -5.79 38.37 2.89
C GLU A 194 -4.31 38.58 3.21
#